data_AF-A0A1H2S388-F1
#
_entry.id   AF-A0A1H2S388-F1
#
_cell.length_a   1.000
_cell.length_b   1.000
_cell.length_c   1.000
_cell.angle_alpha   90.00
_cell.angle_beta   90.00
_cell.angle_gamma   90.00
#
_symmetry.space_group_name_H-M   'P 1'
#
loop_
_entity.id
_entity.type
_entity.pdbx_description
1 polymer ?
#
loop_
_entity_poly.entity_id
_entity_poly.type
_entity_poly.pdbx_seq_one_letter_code
_entity_poly.pdbx_strand_id
1 'polypeptide(L)'
;MPSKTRMYLPGVPAHLVQRAHNRDPCCFAEDDFRFYCYIELNPVTACMVVQPEQYPWSSFRSNALGEQNELFTEHPLFLALGREEVVRRQAYRELFRFSLPRELRKEIADCLSASQLLGSGRFKEQVEAALGRKVGQVSRGRPKGAP
;
A
#
# COMPACT_ATOMS: atom_id res chain seq x y z
N MET A 1 13.50 7.59 23.29
CA MET A 1 14.11 7.36 21.97
C MET A 1 13.71 8.51 21.06
N PRO A 2 14.61 9.18 20.34
CA PRO A 2 14.18 10.20 19.38
C PRO A 2 13.38 9.55 18.26
N SER A 3 12.26 10.17 17.87
CA SER A 3 11.43 9.70 16.77
C SER A 3 12.20 9.74 15.45
N LYS A 4 11.90 8.81 14.53
CA LYS A 4 12.52 8.81 13.19
C LYS A 4 12.10 10.07 12.43
N THR A 5 13.06 10.82 11.89
CA THR A 5 12.79 11.97 11.01
C THR A 5 12.06 11.49 9.76
N ARG A 6 10.84 12.00 9.52
CA ARG A 6 10.06 11.69 8.32
C ARG A 6 10.73 12.33 7.11
N MET A 7 10.91 11.57 6.03
CA MET A 7 11.41 12.11 4.77
C MET A 7 10.27 12.79 4.01
N TYR A 8 10.44 14.08 3.70
CA TYR A 8 9.55 14.83 2.83
C TYR A 8 10.29 15.11 1.52
N LEU A 9 9.61 14.93 0.38
CA LEU A 9 10.12 15.39 -0.91
C LEU A 9 9.41 16.69 -1.26
N PRO A 10 10.14 17.79 -1.55
CA PRO A 10 9.52 18.99 -2.09
C PRO A 10 8.75 18.65 -3.37
N GLY A 11 7.44 18.91 -3.38
CA GLY A 11 6.56 18.62 -4.53
C GLY A 11 5.99 17.19 -4.58
N VAL A 12 6.30 16.31 -3.62
CA VAL A 12 5.68 14.97 -3.51
C VAL A 12 4.89 14.88 -2.20
N PRO A 13 3.57 14.67 -2.23
CA PRO A 13 2.76 14.58 -1.02
C PRO A 13 3.24 13.41 -0.14
N ALA A 14 3.53 13.68 1.13
CA ALA A 14 3.84 12.65 2.12
C ALA A 14 2.80 12.66 3.25
N HIS A 15 1.78 11.82 3.15
CA HIS A 15 0.87 11.51 4.26
C HIS A 15 0.47 10.03 4.22
N LEU A 16 0.68 9.32 5.33
CA LEU A 16 -0.12 8.13 5.67
C LEU A 16 -1.25 8.58 6.60
N VAL A 17 -2.28 9.18 6.00
CA VAL A 17 -3.67 9.10 6.47
C VAL A 17 -4.49 8.89 5.20
N GLN A 18 -5.23 7.78 5.17
CA GLN A 18 -6.10 7.41 4.06
C GLN A 18 -7.29 8.37 4.00
N ARG A 19 -7.09 9.52 3.37
CA ARG A 19 -8.10 10.29 2.62
C ARG A 19 -7.42 10.84 1.38
N ALA A 20 -7.91 10.42 0.23
CA ALA A 20 -7.45 10.87 -1.08
C ALA A 20 -7.55 12.40 -1.18
N HIS A 21 -6.45 13.12 -0.92
CA HIS A 21 -6.44 14.57 -1.10
C HIS A 21 -6.14 14.98 -2.56
N ASN A 22 -5.55 14.09 -3.36
CA ASN A 22 -5.12 14.45 -4.72
C ASN A 22 -5.79 13.67 -5.86
N ARG A 23 -6.64 12.68 -5.59
CA ARG A 23 -7.27 11.80 -6.63
C ARG A 23 -6.31 11.19 -7.66
N ASP A 24 -5.00 11.33 -7.47
CA ASP A 24 -3.99 10.78 -8.36
C ASP A 24 -3.91 9.26 -8.19
N PRO A 25 -3.65 8.50 -9.26
CA PRO A 25 -3.41 7.06 -9.16
C PRO A 25 -2.15 6.82 -8.34
N CYS A 26 -2.26 6.10 -7.22
CA CYS A 26 -1.09 5.62 -6.47
C CYS A 26 -0.58 4.27 -6.99
N CYS A 27 -1.31 3.67 -7.93
CA CYS A 27 -1.10 2.32 -8.41
C CYS A 27 -1.23 2.31 -9.94
N PHE A 28 -0.23 1.76 -10.62
CA PHE A 28 0.02 1.84 -12.06
C PHE A 28 0.14 0.46 -12.75
N ALA A 29 0.24 -0.64 -12.00
CA ALA A 29 0.46 -1.99 -12.52
C ALA A 29 -0.47 -3.05 -11.88
N GLU A 30 -0.64 -4.20 -12.55
CA GLU A 30 -1.46 -5.33 -12.05
C GLU A 30 -0.95 -5.86 -10.69
N ASP A 31 0.35 -5.81 -10.44
CA ASP A 31 0.91 -6.19 -9.14
C ASP A 31 0.40 -5.31 -7.99
N ASP A 32 -0.17 -4.12 -8.27
CA ASP A 32 -0.66 -3.22 -7.24
C ASP A 32 -1.96 -3.68 -6.58
N PHE A 33 -2.67 -4.65 -7.15
CA PHE A 33 -3.77 -5.31 -6.45
C PHE A 33 -3.31 -5.96 -5.14
N ARG A 34 -2.02 -6.32 -5.05
CA ARG A 34 -1.44 -6.83 -3.81
C ARG A 34 -1.45 -5.78 -2.69
N PHE A 35 -1.37 -4.50 -3.03
CA PHE A 35 -1.51 -3.40 -2.05
C PHE A 35 -2.95 -3.25 -1.57
N TYR A 36 -3.92 -3.37 -2.48
CA TYR A 36 -5.34 -3.45 -2.11
C TYR A 36 -5.58 -4.58 -1.12
N CYS A 37 -5.11 -5.79 -1.46
CA CYS A 37 -5.25 -6.93 -0.55
C CYS A 37 -4.58 -6.67 0.81
N TYR A 38 -3.43 -5.99 0.84
CA TYR A 38 -2.73 -5.70 2.09
C TYR A 38 -3.55 -4.77 2.97
N ILE A 39 -4.05 -3.67 2.39
CA ILE A 39 -4.88 -2.68 3.09
C ILE A 39 -6.16 -3.33 3.64
N GLU A 40 -6.86 -4.09 2.81
CA GLU A 40 -8.13 -4.74 3.18
C GLU A 40 -7.94 -5.85 4.22
N LEU A 41 -6.75 -6.47 4.28
CA LEU A 41 -6.41 -7.47 5.30
C LEU A 41 -5.77 -6.87 6.57
N ASN A 42 -5.52 -5.56 6.64
CA ASN A 42 -4.96 -4.94 7.85
C ASN A 42 -5.86 -5.13 9.07
N PRO A 43 -7.19 -4.93 9.02
CA PRO A 43 -8.08 -5.15 10.16
C PRO A 43 -8.06 -6.60 10.65
N VAL A 44 -7.92 -7.56 9.73
CA VAL A 44 -7.80 -8.99 10.05
C VAL A 44 -6.45 -9.28 10.71
N THR A 45 -5.37 -8.74 10.14
CA THR A 45 -3.99 -8.91 10.65
C THR A 45 -3.82 -8.28 12.04
N ALA A 46 -4.52 -7.17 12.31
CA ALA A 46 -4.56 -6.51 13.60
C ALA A 46 -5.53 -7.17 14.59
N CYS A 47 -6.14 -8.31 14.23
CA CYS A 47 -7.12 -9.04 15.03
C CYS A 47 -8.34 -8.19 15.44
N MET A 48 -8.68 -7.15 14.67
CA MET A 48 -9.87 -6.32 14.92
C MET A 48 -11.15 -7.01 14.43
N VAL A 49 -11.01 -7.83 13.39
CA VAL A 49 -12.10 -8.61 12.78
C VAL A 49 -11.57 -9.96 12.30
N VAL A 50 -12.44 -10.93 12.10
CA VAL A 50 -12.06 -12.26 11.59
C VAL A 50 -12.03 -12.27 10.06
N GLN A 51 -12.90 -11.48 9.42
CA GLN A 51 -13.01 -11.38 7.96
C GLN A 51 -12.98 -9.92 7.52
N PRO A 52 -12.42 -9.61 6.33
CA PRO A 52 -12.28 -8.22 5.86
C PRO A 52 -13.64 -7.50 5.71
N GLU A 53 -14.69 -8.20 5.30
CA GLU A 53 -16.06 -7.67 5.22
C GLU A 53 -16.63 -7.19 6.55
N GLN A 54 -16.12 -7.66 7.68
CA GLN A 54 -16.61 -7.24 8.99
C GLN A 54 -16.10 -5.85 9.38
N TYR A 55 -15.04 -5.34 8.72
CA TYR A 55 -14.50 -4.01 9.03
C TYR A 55 -15.22 -2.93 8.20
N PRO A 56 -16.03 -2.05 8.84
CA PRO A 56 -16.92 -1.13 8.13
C PRO A 56 -16.20 0.04 7.45
N TRP A 57 -14.95 0.31 7.83
CA TRP A 57 -14.20 1.48 7.36
C TRP A 57 -13.17 1.11 6.30
N SER A 58 -13.57 0.22 5.39
CA SER A 58 -12.77 -0.21 4.26
C SER A 58 -13.60 -0.23 2.98
N SER A 59 -12.92 -0.24 1.83
CA SER A 59 -13.57 -0.38 0.53
C SER A 59 -14.07 -1.81 0.26
N PHE A 60 -13.74 -2.78 1.12
CA PHE A 60 -14.04 -4.19 0.89
C PHE A 60 -15.53 -4.42 0.64
N ARG A 61 -16.40 -3.83 1.45
CA ARG A 61 -17.85 -4.02 1.32
C ARG A 61 -18.38 -3.50 -0.02
N SER A 62 -17.97 -2.31 -0.44
CA SER A 62 -18.37 -1.75 -1.74
C SER A 62 -17.79 -2.56 -2.90
N ASN A 63 -16.50 -2.89 -2.86
CA ASN A 63 -15.81 -3.60 -3.96
C ASN A 63 -16.14 -5.10 -4.05
N ALA A 64 -16.34 -5.78 -2.93
CA ALA A 64 -16.55 -7.24 -2.88
C ALA A 64 -18.04 -7.63 -2.78
N LEU A 65 -18.83 -6.88 -2.01
CA LEU A 65 -20.23 -7.18 -1.70
C LEU A 65 -21.21 -6.28 -2.47
N GLY A 66 -20.75 -5.15 -3.01
CA GLY A 66 -21.60 -4.22 -3.74
C GLY A 66 -22.40 -3.27 -2.85
N GLU A 67 -21.99 -3.08 -1.60
CA GLU A 67 -22.63 -2.09 -0.73
C GLU A 67 -22.46 -0.68 -1.29
N GLN A 68 -23.58 -0.01 -1.53
CA GLN A 68 -23.59 1.37 -2.01
C GLN A 68 -23.06 2.31 -0.94
N ASN A 69 -22.15 3.20 -1.35
CA ASN A 69 -21.61 4.23 -0.49
C ASN A 69 -21.36 5.48 -1.34
N GLU A 70 -22.17 6.53 -1.12
CA GLU A 70 -22.10 7.78 -1.90
C GLU A 70 -20.77 8.52 -1.73
N LEU A 71 -20.05 8.26 -0.63
CA LEU A 71 -18.74 8.86 -0.36
C LEU A 71 -17.58 8.05 -0.96
N PHE A 72 -17.89 6.92 -1.60
CA PHE A 72 -16.91 6.00 -2.16
C PHE A 72 -16.84 6.15 -3.69
N THR A 73 -15.63 6.31 -4.21
CA THR A 73 -15.36 6.29 -5.65
C THR A 73 -14.53 5.05 -5.97
N GLU A 74 -15.02 4.24 -6.91
CA GLU A 74 -14.34 3.03 -7.36
C GLU A 74 -12.97 3.39 -7.98
N HIS A 75 -11.93 2.67 -7.58
CA HIS A 75 -10.59 2.92 -8.09
C HIS A 75 -10.41 2.34 -9.51
N PRO A 76 -9.63 2.99 -10.41
CA PRO A 76 -9.41 2.48 -11.77
C PRO A 76 -8.93 1.04 -11.85
N LEU A 77 -8.06 0.61 -10.91
CA LEU A 77 -7.67 -0.81 -10.83
C LEU A 77 -8.85 -1.72 -10.54
N PHE A 78 -9.72 -1.38 -9.59
CA PHE A 78 -10.93 -2.17 -9.37
C PHE A 78 -11.77 -2.23 -10.64
N LEU A 79 -12.00 -1.10 -11.30
CA LEU A 79 -12.71 -1.03 -12.59
C LEU A 79 -12.08 -1.91 -13.67
N ALA A 80 -10.75 -2.05 -13.68
CA ALA A 80 -10.01 -2.86 -14.65
C ALA A 80 -10.18 -4.38 -14.45
N LEU A 81 -10.67 -4.84 -13.29
CA LEU A 81 -10.88 -6.28 -13.03
C LEU A 81 -12.01 -6.89 -13.87
N GLY A 82 -12.90 -6.07 -14.44
CA GLY A 82 -13.98 -6.54 -15.29
C GLY A 82 -14.86 -5.42 -15.78
N ARG A 83 -15.36 -5.56 -17.02
CA ARG A 83 -16.31 -4.60 -17.62
C ARG A 83 -17.66 -4.60 -16.91
N GLU A 84 -18.13 -5.80 -16.56
CA GLU A 84 -19.40 -5.99 -15.86
C GLU A 84 -19.19 -5.99 -14.34
N GLU A 85 -20.09 -5.33 -13.62
CA GLU A 85 -20.05 -5.19 -12.16
C GLU A 85 -19.95 -6.55 -11.45
N VAL A 86 -20.72 -7.54 -11.91
CA VAL A 86 -20.71 -8.90 -11.35
C VAL A 86 -19.34 -9.58 -11.52
N VAL A 87 -18.76 -9.47 -12.73
CA VAL A 87 -17.44 -10.04 -13.04
C VAL A 87 -16.37 -9.36 -12.20
N ARG A 88 -16.43 -8.04 -12.10
CA ARG A 88 -15.49 -7.21 -11.34
C ARG A 88 -15.46 -7.58 -9.86
N ARG A 89 -16.64 -7.71 -9.23
CA ARG A 89 -16.77 -8.13 -7.82
C ARG A 89 -16.29 -9.55 -7.59
N GLN A 90 -16.61 -10.47 -8.51
CA GLN A 90 -16.13 -11.84 -8.43
C GLN A 90 -14.61 -11.89 -8.50
N ALA A 91 -14.01 -11.23 -9.49
CA ALA A 91 -12.56 -11.12 -9.63
C ALA A 91 -11.92 -10.49 -8.38
N TYR A 92 -12.52 -9.45 -7.81
CA TYR A 92 -12.04 -8.83 -6.57
C TYR A 92 -12.03 -9.80 -5.39
N ARG A 93 -13.09 -10.59 -5.19
CA ARG A 93 -13.15 -11.61 -4.13
C ARG A 93 -12.09 -12.70 -4.32
N GLU A 94 -11.83 -13.11 -5.56
CA GLU A 94 -10.81 -14.11 -5.88
C GLU A 94 -9.39 -13.65 -5.49
N LEU A 95 -9.12 -12.34 -5.46
CA LEU A 95 -7.84 -11.80 -4.97
C LEU A 95 -7.56 -12.14 -3.51
N PHE A 96 -8.61 -12.41 -2.71
CA PHE A 96 -8.50 -12.76 -1.29
C PHE A 96 -8.59 -14.26 -1.02
N ARG A 97 -8.96 -15.06 -2.05
CA ARG A 97 -9.00 -16.52 -1.95
C ARG A 97 -7.61 -17.08 -1.68
N PHE A 98 -6.59 -16.45 -2.26
CA PHE A 98 -5.19 -16.72 -1.97
C PHE A 98 -4.70 -15.70 -0.95
N SER A 99 -4.20 -16.18 0.19
CA SER A 99 -3.60 -15.28 1.16
C SER A 99 -2.40 -14.59 0.53
N LEU A 100 -2.29 -13.27 0.66
CA LEU A 100 -1.08 -12.53 0.30
C LEU A 100 0.17 -13.30 0.80
N PRO A 101 1.18 -13.57 -0.04
CA PRO A 101 2.37 -14.28 0.41
C PRO A 101 2.95 -13.63 1.66
N ARG A 102 3.35 -14.46 2.64
CA ARG A 102 3.83 -13.97 3.95
C ARG A 102 5.07 -13.10 3.77
N GLU A 103 5.89 -13.44 2.78
CA GLU A 103 7.11 -12.77 2.37
C GLU A 103 6.80 -11.35 1.91
N LEU A 104 5.79 -11.18 1.05
CA LEU A 104 5.37 -9.87 0.56
C LEU A 104 4.76 -9.03 1.69
N ARG A 105 3.93 -9.62 2.55
CA ARG A 105 3.40 -8.91 3.73
C ARG A 105 4.51 -8.41 4.64
N LYS A 106 5.53 -9.25 4.86
CA LYS A 106 6.71 -8.89 5.64
C LYS A 106 7.50 -7.77 4.95
N GLU A 107 7.72 -7.84 3.65
CA GLU A 107 8.43 -6.81 2.89
C GLU A 107 7.74 -5.45 2.99
N ILE A 108 6.42 -5.42 2.80
CA ILE A 108 5.59 -4.21 2.95
C ILE A 108 5.73 -3.66 4.38
N ALA A 109 5.56 -4.50 5.39
CA ALA A 109 5.65 -4.10 6.79
C ALA A 109 7.05 -3.57 7.18
N ASP A 110 8.11 -4.24 6.72
CA ASP A 110 9.49 -3.84 6.97
C ASP A 110 9.76 -2.46 6.34
N CYS A 111 9.35 -2.26 5.08
CA CYS A 111 9.50 -0.98 4.38
C CYS A 111 8.75 0.14 5.11
N LEU A 112 7.49 -0.08 5.47
CA LEU A 112 6.69 0.92 6.20
C LEU A 112 7.31 1.26 7.57
N SER A 113 7.73 0.25 8.32
CA SER A 113 8.33 0.45 9.66
C SER A 113 9.65 1.22 9.59
N ALA A 114 10.43 1.02 8.52
CA ALA A 114 11.70 1.68 8.28
C ALA A 114 11.55 3.03 7.56
N SER A 115 10.34 3.39 7.13
CA SER A 115 10.07 4.52 6.23
C SER A 115 10.92 4.44 4.95
N GLN A 116 11.00 3.24 4.39
CA GLN A 116 11.76 2.90 3.19
C GLN A 116 10.85 2.67 2.00
N LEU A 117 11.42 2.84 0.81
CA LEU A 117 10.72 2.62 -0.44
C LEU A 117 10.58 1.12 -0.71
N LEU A 118 9.35 0.69 -0.98
CA LEU A 118 9.05 -0.63 -1.49
C LEU A 118 9.22 -0.66 -3.02
N GLY A 119 9.75 -1.76 -3.55
CA GLY A 119 9.92 -1.94 -4.99
C GLY A 119 11.23 -2.61 -5.37
N SER A 120 11.39 -2.87 -6.67
CA SER A 120 12.56 -3.54 -7.23
C SER A 120 13.85 -2.74 -7.02
N GLY A 121 15.01 -3.42 -7.10
CA GLY A 121 16.31 -2.76 -7.04
C GLY A 121 16.46 -1.66 -8.10
N ARG A 122 16.06 -1.96 -9.34
CA ARG A 122 16.02 -0.99 -10.46
C ARG A 122 15.18 0.24 -10.13
N PHE A 123 13.99 0.05 -9.56
CA PHE A 123 13.12 1.17 -9.19
C PHE A 123 13.76 2.03 -8.09
N LYS A 124 14.36 1.39 -7.08
CA LYS A 124 15.10 2.10 -6.02
C LYS A 124 16.25 2.92 -6.59
N GLU A 125 17.06 2.36 -7.51
CA GLU A 125 18.14 3.08 -8.19
C GLU A 125 17.64 4.28 -9.00
N GLN A 126 16.52 4.12 -9.72
CA GLN A 126 15.90 5.23 -10.47
C GLN A 126 15.47 6.37 -9.53
N VAL A 127 14.86 6.03 -8.39
CA VAL A 127 14.47 7.04 -7.40
C VAL A 127 15.71 7.66 -6.75
N GLU A 128 16.74 6.89 -6.41
CA GLU A 128 17.99 7.43 -5.88
C GLU A 128 18.65 8.43 -6.84
N ALA A 129 18.69 8.10 -8.13
CA ALA A 129 19.23 8.97 -9.18
C ALA A 129 18.40 10.25 -9.32
N ALA A 130 17.08 10.16 -9.31
CA ALA A 130 16.19 11.32 -9.40
C ALA A 130 16.31 12.24 -8.17
N LEU A 131 16.60 11.69 -6.99
CA LEU A 131 16.69 12.45 -5.75
C LEU A 131 18.10 12.89 -5.36
N GLY A 132 19.13 12.37 -6.03
CA GLY A 132 20.53 12.58 -5.66
C GLY A 132 20.90 12.08 -4.26
N ARG A 133 20.12 11.14 -3.68
CA ARG A 133 20.36 10.58 -2.34
C ARG A 133 19.95 9.12 -2.26
N LYS A 134 20.53 8.37 -1.31
CA LYS A 134 20.17 6.97 -1.06
C LYS A 134 18.75 6.82 -0.52
N VAL A 135 18.01 5.84 -1.06
CA VAL A 135 16.62 5.51 -0.76
C VAL A 135 16.59 4.01 -0.44
N GLY A 136 17.16 3.66 0.70
CA GLY A 136 17.38 2.28 1.11
C GLY A 136 18.00 2.17 2.50
N GLN A 137 18.45 0.98 2.90
CA GLN A 137 19.17 0.81 4.16
C GLN A 137 20.55 1.48 4.06
N VAL A 138 20.61 2.77 4.41
CA VAL A 138 21.86 3.37 4.86
C VAL A 138 22.19 2.65 6.16
N SER A 139 23.30 1.91 6.20
CA SER A 139 23.77 1.21 7.39
C SER A 139 23.66 2.15 8.60
N ARG A 140 22.71 1.87 9.49
CA ARG A 140 22.52 2.63 10.72
C ARG A 140 23.71 2.36 11.63
N GLY A 141 24.63 3.30 11.72
CA GLY A 141 25.76 3.25 12.62
C GLY A 141 26.23 4.64 12.97
N ARG A 142 26.65 4.83 14.23
CA ARG A 142 27.43 6.00 14.66
C ARG A 142 28.62 6.14 13.70
N PRO A 143 28.94 7.34 13.18
CA PRO A 143 30.17 7.53 12.43
C PRO A 143 31.33 6.95 13.24
N LYS A 144 32.17 6.11 12.65
CA LYS A 144 33.44 5.73 13.30
C LYS A 144 34.15 7.06 13.57
N GLY A 145 34.39 7.37 14.85
CA GLY A 145 35.11 8.58 15.22
C GLY A 145 36.39 8.65 14.40
N ALA A 146 36.68 9.83 13.85
CA ALA A 146 37.97 10.08 13.22
C ALA A 146 39.10 9.72 14.22
N PRO A 147 40.25 9.20 13.75
CA PRO A 147 41.36 8.82 14.62
C PRO A 147 41.86 10.00 15.46
#